data_AF-A0A7Y4TUW9-F1
#
_entry.id   AF-A0A7Y4TUW9-F1
#
_cell.length_a   1.000
_cell.length_b   1.000
_cell.length_c   1.000
_cell.angle_alpha   90.00
_cell.angle_beta   90.00
_cell.angle_gamma   90.00
#
_symmetry.space_group_name_H-M   'P 1'
#
loop_
_entity.id
_entity.type
_entity.pdbx_description
1 polymer ?
#
loop_
_entity_poly.entity_id
_entity_poly.type
_entity_poly.pdbx_seq_one_letter_code
_entity_poly.pdbx_strand_id
1 'polypeptide(L)'
;MTRFVFIVALYLSTVFIAQAQKTRELVLDAGVKPHAGIDEIYRNFSEAYRTLNSDLVAGLYTEGAAYLVPDQDVMTGRDNIGKSFRGFFESVKGDGRNMTISFRILQRNAEKQLGYDVGIYTLRIFKDGKEKSSGKGKFV
;
A
#
# COMPACT_ATOMS: atom_id res chain seq x y z
N MET A 1 -17.01 -39.99 -13.85
CA MET A 1 -17.07 -38.55 -14.20
C MET A 1 -17.42 -37.75 -12.94
N THR A 2 -16.46 -37.38 -12.09
CA THR A 2 -16.73 -36.50 -10.91
C THR A 2 -15.41 -36.03 -10.28
N ARG A 3 -14.60 -35.26 -11.03
CA ARG A 3 -13.41 -34.57 -10.48
C ARG A 3 -13.27 -33.10 -10.91
N PHE A 4 -14.23 -32.55 -11.65
CA PHE A 4 -14.17 -31.17 -12.16
C PHE A 4 -14.88 -30.11 -11.30
N VAL A 5 -15.79 -30.50 -10.40
CA VAL A 5 -16.63 -29.54 -9.65
C VAL A 5 -15.89 -28.90 -8.46
N PHE A 6 -14.91 -29.58 -7.86
CA PHE A 6 -14.17 -29.05 -6.70
C PHE A 6 -13.11 -27.99 -7.05
N ILE A 7 -12.55 -28.03 -8.26
CA ILE A 7 -11.51 -27.07 -8.67
C ILE A 7 -12.14 -25.70 -8.96
N VAL A 8 -13.31 -25.65 -9.62
CA VAL A 8 -13.99 -24.40 -9.97
C VAL A 8 -14.44 -23.62 -8.71
N ALA A 9 -14.91 -24.32 -7.66
CA ALA A 9 -15.33 -23.70 -6.41
C ALA A 9 -14.16 -23.09 -5.59
N LEU A 10 -12.97 -23.68 -5.65
CA LEU A 10 -11.78 -23.16 -4.96
C LEU A 10 -11.19 -21.92 -5.66
N TYR A 11 -11.29 -21.84 -6.99
CA TYR A 11 -10.86 -20.67 -7.76
C TYR A 11 -11.82 -19.48 -7.57
N LEU A 12 -13.13 -19.73 -7.48
CA LEU A 12 -14.10 -18.66 -7.20
C LEU A 12 -13.87 -18.02 -5.82
N SER A 13 -13.65 -18.81 -4.77
CA SER A 13 -13.49 -18.28 -3.40
C SER A 13 -12.21 -17.44 -3.23
N THR A 14 -11.10 -17.82 -3.86
CA THR A 14 -9.83 -17.08 -3.79
C THR A 14 -9.89 -15.72 -4.48
N VAL A 15 -10.60 -15.61 -5.62
CA VAL A 15 -10.80 -14.34 -6.32
C VAL A 15 -11.64 -13.36 -5.50
N PHE A 16 -12.71 -13.83 -4.85
CA PHE A 16 -13.53 -12.98 -3.98
C PHE A 16 -12.77 -12.44 -2.76
N ILE A 17 -11.91 -13.26 -2.14
CA ILE A 17 -11.10 -12.82 -0.98
C ILE A 17 -10.10 -11.74 -1.39
N ALA A 18 -9.39 -11.93 -2.51
CA ALA A 18 -8.42 -10.95 -3.01
C ALA A 18 -9.09 -9.62 -3.39
N GLN A 19 -10.28 -9.68 -4.00
CA GLN A 19 -11.02 -8.49 -4.40
C GLN A 19 -11.58 -7.74 -3.18
N ALA A 20 -12.11 -8.46 -2.18
CA ALA A 20 -12.59 -7.86 -0.93
C ALA A 20 -11.46 -7.21 -0.12
N GLN A 21 -10.25 -7.77 -0.14
CA GLN A 21 -9.09 -7.20 0.52
C GLN A 21 -8.61 -5.91 -0.17
N LYS A 22 -8.50 -5.90 -1.50
CA LYS A 22 -8.16 -4.69 -2.27
C LYS A 22 -9.13 -3.54 -2.00
N THR A 23 -10.42 -3.83 -1.85
CA THR A 23 -11.45 -2.81 -1.54
C THR A 23 -11.33 -2.24 -0.13
N ARG A 24 -10.75 -2.97 0.83
CA ARG A 24 -10.54 -2.47 2.22
C ARG A 24 -9.26 -1.64 2.36
N GLU A 25 -8.32 -1.80 1.44
CA GLU A 25 -7.02 -1.14 1.46
C GLU A 25 -7.08 0.29 0.87
N LEU A 26 -8.10 0.60 0.06
CA LEU A 26 -8.34 1.93 -0.48
C LEU A 26 -9.81 2.33 -0.35
N VAL A 27 -10.07 3.40 0.39
CA VAL A 27 -11.39 4.01 0.55
C VAL A 27 -11.38 5.40 -0.08
N LEU A 28 -12.38 5.71 -0.91
CA LEU A 28 -12.60 7.04 -1.47
C LEU A 28 -13.78 7.69 -0.74
N ASP A 29 -13.57 8.89 -0.19
CA ASP A 29 -14.65 9.64 0.45
C ASP A 29 -15.66 10.19 -0.57
N ALA A 30 -16.82 10.61 -0.05
CA ALA A 30 -17.88 11.18 -0.87
C ALA A 30 -17.35 12.36 -1.71
N GLY A 31 -17.61 12.32 -3.02
CA GLY A 31 -17.15 13.34 -3.97
C GLY A 31 -15.77 13.09 -4.59
N VAL A 32 -14.99 12.13 -4.06
CA VAL A 32 -13.72 11.72 -4.67
C VAL A 32 -14.01 10.80 -5.86
N LYS A 33 -13.59 11.22 -7.06
CA LYS A 33 -13.76 10.42 -8.28
C LYS A 33 -12.69 9.33 -8.36
N PRO A 34 -13.05 8.06 -8.64
CA PRO A 34 -12.09 7.01 -8.93
C PRO A 34 -11.18 7.39 -10.11
N HIS A 35 -9.93 6.97 -10.04
CA HIS A 35 -8.98 7.14 -11.12
C HIS A 35 -8.07 5.92 -11.16
N ALA A 36 -8.26 5.05 -12.15
CA ALA A 36 -7.63 3.73 -12.19
C ALA A 36 -6.12 3.74 -11.92
N GLY A 37 -5.36 4.62 -12.59
CA GLY A 37 -3.91 4.74 -12.41
C GLY A 37 -3.49 5.22 -11.02
N ILE A 38 -4.10 6.28 -10.49
CA ILE A 38 -3.79 6.80 -9.15
C ILE A 38 -4.23 5.79 -8.08
N ASP A 39 -5.40 5.17 -8.22
CA ASP A 39 -5.89 4.16 -7.29
C ASP A 39 -4.98 2.92 -7.25
N GLU A 40 -4.32 2.61 -8.36
CA GLU A 40 -3.35 1.51 -8.43
C GLU A 40 -2.07 1.81 -7.66
N ILE A 41 -1.62 3.07 -7.59
CA ILE A 41 -0.47 3.46 -6.76
C ILE A 41 -0.72 3.07 -5.29
N TYR A 42 -1.89 3.36 -4.74
CA TYR A 42 -2.23 3.01 -3.36
C TYR A 42 -2.32 1.50 -3.15
N ARG A 43 -2.89 0.77 -4.11
CA ARG A 43 -2.91 -0.70 -4.05
C ARG A 43 -1.51 -1.31 -4.08
N ASN A 44 -0.60 -0.73 -4.87
CA ASN A 44 0.79 -1.16 -4.94
C ASN A 44 1.54 -0.86 -3.64
N PHE A 45 1.28 0.29 -2.98
CA PHE A 45 1.76 0.53 -1.63
C PHE A 45 1.25 -0.53 -0.65
N SER A 46 -0.05 -0.82 -0.65
CA SER A 46 -0.63 -1.85 0.23
C SER A 46 -0.02 -3.24 0.01
N GLU A 47 0.21 -3.63 -1.24
CA GLU A 47 0.90 -4.86 -1.59
C GLU A 47 2.36 -4.86 -1.11
N ALA A 48 3.08 -3.77 -1.33
CA ALA A 48 4.48 -3.65 -0.92
C ALA A 48 4.67 -3.80 0.59
N TYR A 49 3.77 -3.23 1.40
CA TYR A 49 3.80 -3.38 2.85
C TYR A 49 3.42 -4.80 3.31
N ARG A 50 2.40 -5.41 2.68
CA ARG A 50 1.98 -6.79 2.98
C ARG A 50 3.08 -7.80 2.66
N THR A 51 3.82 -7.58 1.57
CA THR A 51 4.89 -8.46 1.10
C THR A 51 6.27 -8.03 1.60
N LEU A 52 6.36 -6.88 2.27
CA LEU A 52 7.61 -6.26 2.72
C LEU A 52 8.62 -6.17 1.56
N ASN A 53 8.15 -5.70 0.41
CA ASN A 53 8.90 -5.59 -0.84
C ASN A 53 9.19 -4.10 -1.14
N SER A 54 10.42 -3.68 -0.86
CA SER A 54 10.88 -2.31 -1.06
C SER A 54 10.98 -1.91 -2.53
N ASP A 55 11.17 -2.87 -3.44
CA ASP A 55 11.33 -2.57 -4.86
C ASP A 55 9.98 -2.15 -5.47
N LEU A 56 8.87 -2.73 -4.97
CA LEU A 56 7.52 -2.26 -5.30
C LEU A 56 7.29 -0.82 -4.85
N VAL A 57 7.77 -0.45 -3.66
CA VAL A 57 7.66 0.94 -3.17
C VAL A 57 8.50 1.88 -4.04
N ALA A 58 9.76 1.53 -4.31
CA ALA A 58 10.66 2.34 -5.12
C ALA A 58 10.10 2.61 -6.52
N GLY A 59 9.44 1.60 -7.13
CA GLY A 59 8.79 1.73 -8.44
C GLY A 59 7.67 2.77 -8.51
N LEU A 60 7.12 3.22 -7.37
CA LEU A 60 6.08 4.25 -7.32
C LEU A 60 6.63 5.68 -7.39
N TYR A 61 7.94 5.85 -7.25
CA TYR A 61 8.61 7.14 -7.26
C TYR A 61 9.29 7.40 -8.61
N THR A 62 9.26 8.65 -9.07
CA THR A 62 10.09 9.10 -10.21
C THR A 62 11.56 9.18 -9.79
N GLU A 63 12.48 9.22 -10.76
CA GLU A 63 13.92 9.23 -10.50
C GLU A 63 14.35 10.39 -9.60
N GLY A 64 13.71 11.56 -9.71
CA GLY A 64 13.99 12.76 -8.91
C GLY A 64 13.00 13.03 -7.78
N ALA A 65 12.22 12.04 -7.35
CA ALA A 65 11.21 12.25 -6.32
C ALA A 65 11.81 12.69 -4.97
N ALA A 66 11.02 13.45 -4.19
CA ALA A 66 11.34 13.84 -2.83
C ALA A 66 10.50 13.03 -1.83
N TYR A 67 11.10 12.69 -0.69
CA TYR A 67 10.44 11.95 0.38
C TYR A 67 10.92 12.43 1.75
N LEU A 68 10.01 12.48 2.72
CA LEU A 68 10.31 12.89 4.08
C LEU A 68 10.03 11.73 5.04
N VAL A 69 11.09 11.26 5.70
CA VAL A 69 11.00 10.34 6.83
C VAL A 69 10.79 11.17 8.11
N PRO A 70 9.97 10.70 9.08
CA PRO A 70 9.87 11.38 10.37
C PRO A 70 11.25 11.64 11.01
N ASP A 71 11.42 12.84 11.57
CA ASP A 71 12.63 13.28 12.27
C ASP A 71 13.92 13.26 11.42
N GLN A 72 13.80 13.32 10.09
CA GLN A 72 14.92 13.42 9.15
C GLN A 72 14.73 14.57 8.16
N ASP A 73 15.81 14.95 7.47
CA ASP A 73 15.74 15.84 6.33
C ASP A 73 15.07 15.18 5.12
N VAL A 74 14.56 15.99 4.19
CA VAL A 74 14.00 15.52 2.93
C VAL A 74 15.09 14.81 2.13
N MET A 75 14.83 13.55 1.76
CA MET A 75 15.66 12.81 0.82
C MET A 75 15.14 12.97 -0.60
N THR A 76 16.05 12.90 -1.57
CA THR A 76 15.72 12.93 -2.99
C THR A 76 16.28 11.71 -3.69
N GLY A 77 15.59 11.29 -4.75
CA GLY A 77 16.03 10.20 -5.62
C GLY A 77 15.39 8.86 -5.30
N ARG A 78 14.88 8.17 -6.34
CA ARG A 78 14.26 6.84 -6.22
C ARG A 78 15.13 5.85 -5.44
N ASP A 79 16.42 5.82 -5.72
CA ASP A 79 17.35 4.87 -5.09
C ASP A 79 17.50 5.09 -3.58
N ASN A 80 17.53 6.35 -3.15
CA ASN A 80 17.63 6.69 -1.73
C ASN A 80 16.34 6.35 -0.99
N ILE A 81 15.20 6.65 -1.61
CA ILE A 81 13.88 6.25 -1.10
C ILE A 81 13.79 4.73 -0.98
N GLY A 82 14.19 4.00 -2.03
CA GLY A 82 14.21 2.53 -2.04
C GLY A 82 15.08 1.93 -0.94
N LYS A 83 16.27 2.49 -0.69
CA LYS A 83 17.15 2.09 0.43
C LYS A 83 16.51 2.33 1.79
N SER A 84 15.82 3.45 1.97
CA SER A 84 15.09 3.75 3.22
C SER A 84 14.01 2.70 3.50
N PHE A 85 13.16 2.40 2.52
CA PHE A 85 12.12 1.38 2.65
C PHE A 85 12.68 -0.03 2.82
N ARG A 86 13.81 -0.35 2.18
CA ARG A 86 14.51 -1.62 2.36
C ARG A 86 14.92 -1.83 3.81
N GLY A 87 15.63 -0.87 4.39
CA GLY A 87 16.05 -0.95 5.80
C GLY A 87 14.86 -1.07 6.76
N PHE A 88 13.79 -0.31 6.50
CA PHE A 88 12.55 -0.41 7.29
C PHE A 88 11.92 -1.80 7.20
N PHE A 89 11.75 -2.35 6.00
CA PHE A 89 11.13 -3.66 5.82
C PHE A 89 12.01 -4.81 6.30
N GLU A 90 13.34 -4.71 6.17
CA GLU A 90 14.29 -5.68 6.75
C GLU A 90 14.21 -5.71 8.27
N SER A 91 14.09 -4.54 8.93
CA SER A 91 13.87 -4.46 10.37
C SER A 91 12.57 -5.15 10.79
N VAL A 92 11.47 -4.91 10.07
CA VAL A 92 10.18 -5.57 10.33
C VAL A 92 10.28 -7.10 10.18
N LYS A 93 10.96 -7.58 9.12
CA LYS A 93 11.21 -9.02 8.93
C LYS A 93 12.07 -9.60 10.04
N GLY A 94 13.15 -8.93 10.42
CA GLY A 94 14.09 -9.36 11.45
C GLY A 94 13.42 -9.55 12.82
N ASP A 95 12.41 -8.73 13.12
CA ASP A 95 11.63 -8.82 14.36
C ASP A 95 10.56 -9.95 14.35
N GLY A 96 10.46 -10.70 13.24
CA GLY A 96 9.42 -11.69 13.00
C GLY A 96 8.03 -11.06 12.88
N ARG A 97 7.95 -9.82 12.38
CA ARG A 97 6.72 -9.07 12.22
C ARG A 97 6.30 -9.00 10.76
N ASN A 98 5.03 -8.66 10.55
CA ASN A 98 4.53 -8.25 9.25
C ASN A 98 3.65 -7.00 9.42
N MET A 99 3.20 -6.41 8.31
CA MET A 99 2.44 -5.17 8.34
C MET A 99 1.47 -5.02 7.18
N THR A 100 0.52 -4.12 7.34
CA THR A 100 -0.36 -3.66 6.27
C THR A 100 -0.50 -2.15 6.31
N ILE A 101 -0.74 -1.54 5.15
CA ILE A 101 -1.12 -0.13 5.04
C ILE A 101 -2.42 -0.02 4.25
N SER A 102 -3.32 0.85 4.71
CA SER A 102 -4.58 1.17 4.04
C SER A 102 -4.75 2.69 3.93
N PHE A 103 -5.41 3.15 2.88
CA PHE A 103 -5.56 4.55 2.54
C PHE A 103 -7.03 4.96 2.51
N ARG A 104 -7.30 6.17 3.00
CA ARG A 104 -8.58 6.87 2.84
C ARG A 104 -8.31 8.20 2.14
N ILE A 105 -8.81 8.34 0.92
CA ILE A 105 -8.65 9.54 0.10
C ILE A 105 -9.79 10.50 0.45
N LEU A 106 -9.43 11.66 0.99
CA LEU A 106 -10.38 12.68 1.43
C LEU A 106 -10.66 13.69 0.32
N GLN A 107 -9.62 14.03 -0.45
CA GLN A 107 -9.71 14.95 -1.58
C GLN A 107 -8.79 14.47 -2.69
N ARG A 108 -9.25 14.60 -3.93
CA ARG A 108 -8.46 14.34 -5.13
C ARG A 108 -8.65 15.48 -6.11
N ASN A 109 -7.55 15.97 -6.65
CA ASN A 109 -7.56 16.66 -7.94
C ASN A 109 -6.64 15.87 -8.88
N ALA A 110 -7.15 15.53 -10.06
CA ALA A 110 -6.37 14.86 -11.10
C ALA A 110 -6.65 15.57 -12.43
N GLU A 111 -5.68 16.37 -12.88
CA GLU A 111 -5.78 17.17 -14.09
C GLU A 111 -4.62 16.88 -15.04
N LYS A 112 -4.95 16.41 -16.25
CA LYS A 112 -3.99 16.15 -17.34
C LYS A 112 -2.79 15.28 -16.91
N GLN A 113 -1.70 15.92 -16.47
CA GLN A 113 -0.43 15.27 -16.13
C GLN A 113 -0.05 15.41 -14.65
N LEU A 114 -0.84 16.11 -13.85
CA LEU A 114 -0.59 16.29 -12.42
C LEU A 114 -1.86 15.95 -11.63
N GLY A 115 -1.68 15.20 -10.56
CA GLY A 115 -2.72 15.01 -9.56
C GLY A 115 -2.12 15.06 -8.17
N TYR A 116 -2.96 15.42 -7.20
CA TYR A 116 -2.64 15.33 -5.79
C TYR A 116 -3.82 14.72 -5.04
N ASP A 117 -3.50 14.04 -3.95
CA ASP A 117 -4.47 13.40 -3.07
C ASP A 117 -4.18 13.80 -1.63
N VAL A 118 -5.18 14.39 -0.97
CA VAL A 118 -5.15 14.59 0.47
C VAL A 118 -5.79 13.38 1.11
N GLY A 119 -5.08 12.72 2.02
CA GLY A 119 -5.59 11.49 2.61
C GLY A 119 -5.00 11.14 3.96
N ILE A 120 -5.51 10.03 4.50
CA ILE A 120 -5.05 9.40 5.73
C ILE A 120 -4.59 7.99 5.40
N TYR A 121 -3.37 7.62 5.82
CA TYR A 121 -2.95 6.23 5.85
C TYR A 121 -3.14 5.63 7.25
N THR A 122 -3.42 4.34 7.31
CA THR A 122 -3.39 3.55 8.55
C THR A 122 -2.40 2.41 8.39
N LEU A 123 -1.35 2.40 9.18
CA LEU A 123 -0.35 1.35 9.27
C LEU A 123 -0.72 0.41 10.42
N ARG A 124 -0.66 -0.91 10.19
CA ARG A 124 -0.86 -1.92 11.24
C ARG A 124 0.31 -2.89 11.25
N ILE A 125 0.81 -3.23 12.43
CA ILE A 125 1.91 -4.17 12.64
C ILE A 125 1.36 -5.42 13.33
N PHE A 126 1.76 -6.59 12.86
CA PHE A 126 1.35 -7.87 13.42
C PHE A 126 2.56 -8.72 13.80
N LYS A 127 2.36 -9.58 14.79
CA LYS A 127 3.27 -10.66 15.17
C LYS A 127 2.46 -11.88 15.60
N ASP A 128 2.82 -13.05 15.10
CA ASP A 128 2.10 -14.32 15.32
C ASP A 128 0.60 -14.22 14.96
N GLY A 129 0.29 -13.51 13.87
CA GLY A 129 -1.07 -13.28 13.39
C GLY A 129 -1.92 -12.31 14.22
N LYS A 130 -1.36 -11.70 15.27
CA LYS A 130 -2.06 -10.74 16.14
C LYS A 130 -1.56 -9.32 15.89
N GLU A 131 -2.48 -8.37 15.77
CA GLU A 131 -2.15 -6.94 15.71
C GLU A 131 -1.46 -6.54 17.02
N LYS A 132 -0.31 -5.87 16.90
CA LYS A 132 0.51 -5.39 18.03
C LYS A 132 0.43 -3.88 18.16
N SER A 133 0.34 -3.18 17.04
CA SER A 133 0.21 -1.73 17.02
C SER A 133 -0.45 -1.25 15.74
N SER A 134 -1.03 -0.06 15.81
CA SER A 134 -1.63 0.65 14.69
C SER A 134 -1.32 2.13 14.80
N GLY A 135 -1.04 2.77 13.67
CA GLY A 135 -0.72 4.19 13.57
C GLY A 135 -1.43 4.82 12.38
N LYS A 136 -1.78 6.09 12.51
CA LYS A 136 -2.38 6.88 11.43
C LYS A 136 -1.54 8.10 11.13
N GLY A 137 -1.46 8.47 9.86
CA GLY A 137 -0.82 9.71 9.43
C GLY A 137 -1.54 10.31 8.24
N LYS A 138 -1.24 11.58 7.97
CA LYS A 138 -1.74 12.31 6.80
C LYS A 138 -0.73 12.29 5.66
N PHE A 139 -1.22 12.41 4.43
CA PHE A 139 -0.40 12.66 3.24
C PHE A 139 -1.11 13.67 2.32
N VAL A 140 -0.31 14.32 1.48
CA VAL A 140 -0.70 15.35 0.50
C VAL A 140 0.11 15.14 -0.76
#